data_AF-A0A2A9G2B9-F1
#
_entry.id   AF-A0A2A9G2B9-F1
#
_cell.length_a   1.000
_cell.length_b   1.000
_cell.length_c   1.000
_cell.angle_alpha   90.00
_cell.angle_beta   90.00
_cell.angle_gamma   90.00
#
_symmetry.space_group_name_H-M   'P 1'
#
loop_
_entity.id
_entity.type
_entity.pdbx_description
1 polymer ?
#
loop_
_entity_poly.entity_id
_entity_poly.type
_entity_poly.pdbx_seq_one_letter_code
_entity_poly.pdbx_strand_id
1 'polypeptide(L)'
;MAGQGGFEVQADELTAHASHVEALVDRLHMAQQAAHYAMSDDAYGLLCAFLPPIINPAGEKAKEAIDAAAEGVQSTADNVRAAAKSYQDGDDGQAQPLRKVLSTPGTL
;
A
#
# COMPACT_ATOMS: atom_id res chain seq x y z
N MET A 1 13.22 36.85 -0.57
CA MET A 1 13.34 36.62 0.88
C MET A 1 12.12 35.80 1.31
N ALA A 2 12.38 34.58 1.81
CA ALA A 2 11.45 33.49 2.23
C ALA A 2 10.60 32.87 1.09
N GLY A 3 10.46 31.54 0.93
CA GLY A 3 10.67 30.45 1.89
C GLY A 3 11.45 29.25 1.33
N GLN A 4 11.97 28.48 2.28
CA GLN A 4 12.90 27.36 2.16
C GLN A 4 12.23 26.12 1.57
N GLY A 5 12.92 25.44 0.64
CA GLY A 5 12.91 23.99 0.38
C GLY A 5 11.69 23.16 0.81
N GLY A 6 10.48 23.58 0.46
CA GLY A 6 9.29 22.75 0.60
C GLY A 6 9.35 21.67 -0.46
N PHE A 7 9.31 20.41 -0.07
CA PHE A 7 9.05 19.33 -1.01
C PHE A 7 7.72 19.66 -1.71
N GLU A 8 7.76 20.00 -2.99
CA GLU A 8 6.57 20.14 -3.82
C GLU A 8 6.07 18.73 -4.12
N VAL A 9 5.48 18.13 -3.08
CA VAL A 9 4.87 16.82 -3.18
C VAL A 9 3.54 17.03 -3.89
N GLN A 10 3.54 16.78 -5.21
CA GLN A 10 2.29 16.75 -5.96
C GLN A 10 1.44 15.62 -5.39
N ALA A 11 0.29 15.94 -4.80
CA ALA A 11 -0.58 14.95 -4.19
C ALA A 11 -1.03 13.85 -5.18
N ASP A 12 -1.05 14.18 -6.47
CA ASP A 12 -1.29 13.24 -7.57
C ASP A 12 -0.17 12.19 -7.68
N GLU A 13 1.09 12.58 -7.50
CA GLU A 13 2.24 11.65 -7.51
C GLU A 13 2.22 10.71 -6.30
N LEU A 14 1.84 11.21 -5.11
CA LEU A 14 1.64 10.35 -3.94
C LEU A 14 0.50 9.37 -4.13
N THR A 15 -0.59 9.82 -4.73
CA THR A 15 -1.76 8.97 -5.02
C THR A 15 -1.37 7.87 -6.01
N ALA A 16 -0.66 8.23 -7.08
CA ALA A 16 -0.12 7.26 -8.03
C ALA A 16 0.86 6.28 -7.36
N HIS A 17 1.73 6.74 -6.46
CA HIS A 17 2.63 5.87 -5.72
C HIS A 17 1.88 4.91 -4.80
N ALA A 18 0.88 5.39 -4.07
CA ALA A 18 0.03 4.55 -3.23
C ALA A 18 -0.65 3.43 -4.03
N SER A 19 -1.16 3.73 -5.24
CA SER A 19 -1.72 2.71 -6.13
C SER A 19 -0.71 1.66 -6.57
N HIS A 20 0.55 2.04 -6.82
CA HIS A 20 1.60 1.07 -7.14
C HIS A 20 1.96 0.17 -5.94
N VAL A 21 1.96 0.72 -4.74
CA VAL A 21 2.21 -0.05 -3.50
C VAL A 21 1.06 -1.01 -3.23
N GLU A 22 -0.18 -0.57 -3.44
CA GLU A 22 -1.36 -1.45 -3.30
C GLU A 22 -1.34 -2.61 -4.30
N ALA A 23 -0.87 -2.39 -5.53
CA ALA A 23 -0.68 -3.48 -6.50
C ALA A 23 0.33 -4.55 -6.03
N LEU A 24 1.20 -4.26 -5.06
CA LEU A 24 2.06 -5.26 -4.44
C LEU A 24 1.29 -6.12 -3.42
N VAL A 25 0.29 -5.56 -2.74
CA VAL A 25 -0.59 -6.31 -1.83
C VAL A 25 -1.31 -7.41 -2.60
N ASP A 26 -1.86 -7.09 -3.78
CA ASP A 26 -2.52 -8.08 -4.64
C ASP A 26 -1.60 -9.25 -5.02
N ARG A 27 -0.32 -8.95 -5.30
CA ARG A 27 0.68 -9.99 -5.62
C ARG A 27 1.02 -10.84 -4.40
N LEU A 28 1.07 -10.26 -3.22
CA LEU A 28 1.31 -11.00 -1.97
C LEU A 28 0.12 -11.90 -1.64
N HIS A 29 -1.11 -11.43 -1.82
CA HIS A 29 -2.31 -12.24 -1.69
C HIS A 29 -2.35 -13.39 -2.70
N MET A 30 -1.91 -13.16 -3.94
CA MET A 30 -1.79 -14.22 -4.94
C MET A 30 -0.74 -15.25 -4.54
N ALA A 31 0.41 -14.82 -4.01
CA ALA A 31 1.46 -15.71 -3.52
C ALA A 31 0.97 -16.56 -2.33
N GLN A 32 0.21 -15.96 -1.41
CA GLN A 32 -0.37 -16.67 -0.28
C GLN A 32 -1.36 -17.75 -0.72
N GLN A 33 -2.28 -17.41 -1.64
CA GLN A 33 -3.19 -18.39 -2.21
C GLN A 33 -2.44 -19.53 -2.90
N ALA A 34 -1.41 -19.22 -3.69
CA ALA A 34 -0.58 -20.23 -4.33
C ALA A 34 0.14 -21.14 -3.32
N ALA A 35 0.68 -20.56 -2.24
CA ALA A 35 1.33 -21.31 -1.17
C ALA A 35 0.35 -22.25 -0.45
N HIS A 36 -0.90 -21.85 -0.29
CA HIS A 36 -1.94 -22.70 0.29
C HIS A 36 -2.14 -23.99 -0.52
N TYR A 37 -2.27 -23.88 -1.84
CA TYR A 37 -2.44 -25.04 -2.72
C TYR A 37 -1.17 -25.89 -2.85
N ALA A 38 -0.01 -25.24 -3.00
CA ALA A 38 1.26 -25.93 -3.20
C ALA A 38 1.69 -26.77 -1.98
N MET A 39 1.27 -26.35 -0.78
CA MET A 39 1.62 -27.01 0.48
C MET A 39 0.49 -27.90 1.03
N SER A 40 -0.47 -28.32 0.18
CA SER A 40 -1.46 -29.33 0.56
C SER A 40 -0.78 -30.70 0.72
N ASP A 41 -1.20 -31.50 1.70
CA ASP A 41 -0.71 -32.87 1.90
C ASP A 41 -0.91 -33.74 0.64
N ASP A 42 -1.98 -33.47 -0.12
CA ASP A 42 -2.29 -34.17 -1.37
C ASP A 42 -1.31 -33.82 -2.52
N ALA A 43 -0.55 -32.72 -2.42
CA ALA A 43 0.36 -32.26 -3.47
C ALA A 43 1.61 -33.14 -3.62
N TYR A 44 1.98 -33.90 -2.58
CA TYR A 44 3.17 -34.75 -2.57
C TYR A 44 2.97 -36.08 -3.30
N GLY A 45 1.72 -36.53 -3.43
CA GLY A 45 1.38 -37.82 -4.01
C GLY A 45 1.87 -39.02 -3.18
N LEU A 46 1.56 -40.23 -3.65
CA LEU A 46 1.74 -41.47 -2.88
C LEU A 46 3.20 -41.75 -2.50
N LEU A 47 4.15 -41.46 -3.39
CA LEU A 47 5.56 -41.77 -3.17
C LEU A 47 6.21 -40.88 -2.09
N CYS A 48 5.71 -39.65 -1.92
CA CYS A 48 6.28 -38.65 -1.03
C CYS A 48 5.40 -38.34 0.18
N ALA A 49 4.42 -39.19 0.50
CA ALA A 49 3.45 -38.97 1.58
C ALA A 49 4.05 -38.88 3.00
N PHE A 50 5.34 -39.20 3.17
CA PHE A 50 6.06 -39.07 4.44
C PHE A 50 6.68 -37.67 4.65
N LEU A 51 6.76 -36.84 3.61
CA LEU A 51 7.38 -35.52 3.64
C LEU A 51 6.55 -34.43 4.33
N PRO A 52 5.20 -34.38 4.25
CA PRO A 52 4.44 -33.27 4.81
C PRO A 52 4.73 -32.98 6.29
N PRO A 53 4.84 -33.98 7.20
CA PRO A 53 5.22 -33.72 8.60
C PRO A 53 6.59 -33.04 8.77
N ILE A 54 7.49 -33.19 7.80
CA ILE A 54 8.85 -32.63 7.81
C ILE A 54 8.85 -31.22 7.19
N ILE A 55 8.10 -31.02 6.09
CA ILE A 55 8.15 -29.80 5.27
C ILE A 55 7.11 -28.77 5.72
N ASN A 56 5.90 -29.19 6.09
CA ASN A 56 4.78 -28.30 6.42
C ASN A 56 5.13 -27.28 7.52
N PRO A 57 5.90 -27.60 8.59
CA PRO A 57 6.25 -26.59 9.59
C PRO A 57 7.05 -25.40 9.03
N ALA A 58 7.89 -25.63 8.01
CA ALA A 58 8.58 -24.56 7.30
C ALA A 58 7.63 -23.83 6.34
N GLY A 59 6.72 -24.57 5.70
CA GLY A 59 5.66 -24.03 4.84
C GLY A 59 4.71 -23.09 5.58
N GLU A 60 4.26 -23.45 6.78
CA GLU A 60 3.39 -22.59 7.61
C GLU A 60 4.09 -21.30 8.01
N LYS A 61 5.37 -21.36 8.42
CA LYS A 61 6.16 -20.14 8.69
C LYS A 61 6.31 -19.25 7.47
N ALA A 62 6.43 -19.84 6.28
CA ALA A 62 6.49 -19.08 5.04
C ALA A 62 5.15 -18.40 4.73
N LYS A 63 4.01 -19.07 4.97
CA LYS A 63 2.67 -18.48 4.84
C LYS A 63 2.50 -17.30 5.81
N GLU A 64 2.83 -17.50 7.09
CA GLU A 64 2.79 -16.44 8.12
C GLU A 64 3.65 -15.23 7.72
N ALA A 65 4.85 -15.46 7.18
CA ALA A 65 5.73 -14.38 6.72
C ALA A 65 5.16 -13.62 5.52
N ILE A 66 4.49 -14.31 4.59
CA ILE A 66 3.82 -13.67 3.44
C ILE A 66 2.62 -12.84 3.92
N ASP A 67 1.81 -13.37 4.84
CA ASP A 67 0.67 -12.65 5.41
C ASP A 67 1.12 -11.38 6.15
N ALA A 68 2.15 -11.49 7.01
CA ALA A 68 2.72 -10.34 7.71
C ALA A 68 3.29 -9.28 6.74
N ALA A 69 3.91 -9.73 5.64
CA ALA A 69 4.38 -8.83 4.60
C ALA A 69 3.22 -8.12 3.89
N ALA A 70 2.13 -8.83 3.58
CA ALA A 70 0.94 -8.24 2.96
C ALA A 70 0.32 -7.16 3.85
N GLU A 71 0.15 -7.45 5.14
CA GLU A 71 -0.36 -6.49 6.14
C GLU A 71 0.54 -5.25 6.24
N GLY A 72 1.86 -5.43 6.28
CA GLY A 72 2.82 -4.32 6.34
C GLY A 72 2.80 -3.42 5.11
N VAL A 73 2.70 -4.02 3.92
CA VAL A 73 2.58 -3.27 2.65
C VAL A 73 1.25 -2.54 2.56
N GLN A 74 0.14 -3.18 2.98
CA GLN A 74 -1.17 -2.54 3.03
C GLN A 74 -1.17 -1.31 3.96
N SER A 75 -0.62 -1.46 5.18
CA SER A 75 -0.47 -0.36 6.14
C SER A 75 0.37 0.78 5.55
N THR A 76 1.43 0.45 4.81
CA THR A 76 2.25 1.46 4.13
C THR A 76 1.45 2.20 3.05
N ALA A 77 0.69 1.49 2.21
CA ALA A 77 -0.17 2.10 1.19
C ALA A 77 -1.21 3.05 1.81
N ASP A 78 -1.84 2.63 2.91
CA ASP A 78 -2.84 3.42 3.62
C ASP A 78 -2.24 4.69 4.23
N ASN A 79 -1.03 4.60 4.81
CA ASN A 79 -0.31 5.75 5.33
C ASN A 79 0.06 6.76 4.21
N VAL A 80 0.48 6.27 3.04
CA VAL A 80 0.77 7.14 1.88
C VAL A 80 -0.50 7.85 1.39
N ARG A 81 -1.64 7.14 1.33
CA ARG A 81 -2.94 7.76 1.02
C ARG A 81 -3.35 8.83 2.02
N ALA A 82 -3.19 8.55 3.30
CA ALA A 82 -3.51 9.50 4.36
C ALA A 82 -2.64 10.76 4.26
N ALA A 83 -1.35 10.60 3.94
CA ALA A 83 -0.45 11.71 3.68
C ALA A 83 -0.90 12.51 2.44
N ALA A 84 -1.20 11.85 1.31
CA ALA A 84 -1.68 12.50 0.09
C ALA A 84 -2.94 13.33 0.34
N LYS A 85 -3.91 12.75 1.06
CA LYS A 85 -5.14 13.45 1.46
C LYS A 85 -4.86 14.67 2.33
N SER A 86 -3.95 14.55 3.30
CA SER A 86 -3.58 15.68 4.18
C SER A 86 -2.96 16.83 3.39
N TYR A 87 -2.19 16.54 2.34
CA TYR A 87 -1.67 17.58 1.44
C TYR A 87 -2.78 18.24 0.61
N GLN A 88 -3.71 17.46 0.04
CA GLN A 88 -4.86 17.99 -0.71
C GLN A 88 -5.76 18.88 0.15
N ASP A 89 -6.12 18.41 1.35
CA ASP A 89 -6.97 19.17 2.28
C ASP A 89 -6.28 20.47 2.72
N GLY A 90 -4.95 20.44 2.91
CA GLY A 90 -4.14 21.62 3.19
C GLY A 90 -4.18 22.63 2.05
N ASP A 91 -3.99 22.17 0.81
CA ASP A 91 -3.95 23.02 -0.38
C ASP A 91 -5.32 23.64 -0.68
N ASP A 92 -6.40 22.86 -0.62
CA ASP A 92 -7.77 23.34 -0.76
C ASP A 92 -8.16 24.34 0.34
N GLY A 93 -7.72 24.09 1.57
CA GLY A 93 -7.93 24.98 2.72
C GLY A 93 -7.30 26.35 2.54
N GLN A 94 -6.15 26.44 1.88
CA GLN A 94 -5.47 27.72 1.58
C GLN A 94 -5.97 28.35 0.27
N ALA A 95 -6.37 27.54 -0.72
CA ALA A 95 -6.87 28.01 -2.00
C ALA A 95 -8.28 28.63 -1.90
N GLN A 96 -9.14 28.13 -1.01
CA GLN A 96 -10.50 28.65 -0.78
C GLN A 96 -10.53 30.16 -0.44
N PRO A 97 -9.78 30.66 0.56
CA PRO A 97 -9.74 32.10 0.85
C PRO A 97 -9.15 32.92 -0.30
N LEU A 98 -8.14 32.42 -1.00
CA LEU A 98 -7.55 33.09 -2.15
C LEU A 98 -8.55 33.21 -3.32
N ARG A 99 -9.25 32.13 -3.65
CA ARG A 99 -10.31 32.12 -4.67
C ARG A 99 -11.43 33.09 -4.32
N LYS A 100 -11.81 33.16 -3.05
CA LYS A 100 -12.83 34.10 -2.56
C LYS A 100 -12.42 35.56 -2.77
N VAL A 101 -11.16 35.89 -2.51
CA VAL A 101 -10.60 37.23 -2.77
C VAL A 101 -10.56 37.54 -4.26
N LEU A 102 -10.13 36.59 -5.10
CA LEU A 102 -10.06 36.77 -6.56
C LEU A 102 -11.43 36.84 -7.24
N SER A 103 -12.46 36.20 -6.65
CA SER A 103 -13.84 36.23 -7.15
C SER A 103 -14.64 37.47 -6.71
N THR A 104 -14.08 38.31 -5.84
CA THR A 104 -14.72 39.56 -5.40
C THR A 104 -14.34 40.68 -6.37
N PRO A 105 -15.25 41.19 -7.23
CA PRO A 105 -14.92 42.26 -8.17
C PRO A 105 -14.86 43.59 -7.41
N GLY A 106 -13.69 44.22 -7.37
CA GLY A 106 -13.53 45.63 -7.06
C GLY A 106 -13.26 45.99 -5.60
N THR A 107 -11.99 46.19 -5.26
CA THR A 107 -11.57 47.22 -4.28
C THR A 107 -10.11 47.61 -4.55
N LEU A 108 -9.88 48.27 -5.68
CA LEU A 108 -8.80 49.22 -5.92
C LEU A 108 -9.43 50.47 -6.51
#